data_AF-Q7Q1M2-F1
#
_entry.id   AF-Q7Q1M2-F1
#
_cell.length_a   1.000
_cell.length_b   1.000
_cell.length_c   1.000
_cell.angle_alpha   90.00
_cell.angle_beta   90.00
_cell.angle_gamma   90.00
#
_symmetry.space_group_name_H-M   'P 1'
#
loop_
_entity.id
_entity.type
_entity.pdbx_description
1 polymer ?
#
loop_
_entity_poly.entity_id
_entity_poly.type
_entity_poly.pdbx_seq_one_letter_code
_entity_poly.pdbx_strand_id
1 'polypeptide(L)'
;MYVMTINAKDYDDINEGTNAKNAIEEDTDLPIFDVNPDTGLITTAVCCLDREKTPDYSLQIVTIDGVGLKGTGTASIKVKDLNDMPPQFTKDEWFVEVEESDGSVLSEAPILTVAMNDDDEINNF
;
A
#
# COMPACT_ATOMS: atom_id res chain seq x y z
N MET A 1 -5.22 -2.59 -13.39
CA MET A 1 -6.44 -2.26 -12.59
C MET A 1 -6.63 -0.75 -12.58
N TYR A 2 -7.87 -0.22 -12.58
CA TYR A 2 -8.10 1.22 -12.44
C TYR A 2 -7.65 1.71 -11.06
N VAL A 3 -6.87 2.79 -11.01
CA VAL A 3 -6.47 3.43 -9.74
C VAL A 3 -7.18 4.77 -9.60
N MET A 4 -6.88 5.71 -10.50
CA MET A 4 -7.47 7.05 -10.51
C MET A 4 -7.30 7.70 -11.88
N THR A 5 -7.94 8.85 -12.10
CA THR A 5 -7.72 9.68 -13.29
C THR A 5 -7.28 11.06 -12.83
N ILE A 6 -6.22 11.59 -13.45
CA ILE A 6 -5.73 12.94 -13.22
C ILE A 6 -6.08 13.86 -14.39
N ASN A 7 -6.17 15.15 -14.11
CA ASN A 7 -6.39 16.17 -15.13
C ASN A 7 -5.53 17.40 -14.82
N ALA A 8 -4.91 17.94 -15.86
CA ALA A 8 -4.18 19.20 -15.83
C ALA A 8 -4.82 20.17 -16.84
N LYS A 9 -4.84 21.45 -16.49
CA LYS A 9 -5.41 22.52 -17.31
C LYS A 9 -4.43 23.67 -17.43
N ASP A 10 -4.23 24.12 -18.65
CA ASP A 10 -3.52 25.36 -18.96
C ASP A 10 -4.55 26.38 -19.45
N TYR A 11 -4.77 27.43 -18.65
CA TYR A 11 -5.77 28.46 -18.94
C TYR A 11 -5.35 29.41 -20.07
N ASP A 12 -4.07 29.44 -20.44
CA ASP A 12 -3.55 30.32 -21.49
C ASP A 12 -3.49 29.60 -22.86
N ASP A 13 -3.75 28.29 -22.91
CA ASP A 13 -3.73 27.49 -24.14
C ASP A 13 -5.11 27.47 -24.84
N ILE A 14 -5.12 27.76 -26.15
CA ILE A 14 -6.32 27.67 -26.99
C ILE A 14 -6.83 26.22 -27.15
N ASN A 15 -5.98 25.23 -26.87
CA ASN A 15 -6.29 23.81 -26.85
C ASN A 15 -6.36 23.24 -25.42
N GLU A 16 -6.78 24.05 -24.44
CA GLU A 16 -6.89 23.71 -23.01
C GLU A 16 -7.28 22.23 -22.79
N GLY A 17 -6.37 21.48 -22.18
CA GLY A 17 -6.61 20.09 -21.78
C GLY A 17 -6.67 19.04 -22.90
N THR A 18 -6.34 19.38 -24.14
CA THR A 18 -6.40 18.43 -25.28
C THR A 18 -5.05 18.09 -25.92
N ASN A 19 -4.00 18.87 -25.66
CA ASN A 19 -2.65 18.66 -26.16
C ASN A 19 -1.65 18.23 -25.07
N ALA A 20 -2.07 18.27 -23.81
CA ALA A 20 -1.27 17.94 -22.65
C ALA A 20 -0.97 16.44 -22.58
N LYS A 21 0.30 16.07 -22.38
CA LYS A 21 0.77 14.68 -22.27
C LYS A 21 1.24 14.39 -20.85
N ASN A 22 0.69 13.34 -20.26
CA ASN A 22 1.00 12.91 -18.90
C ASN A 22 2.07 11.82 -18.88
N ALA A 23 2.96 11.87 -17.89
CA ALA A 23 3.96 10.85 -17.61
C ALA A 23 4.17 10.72 -16.10
N ILE A 24 4.47 9.51 -15.64
CA ILE A 24 4.92 9.26 -14.27
C ILE A 24 6.45 9.32 -14.26
N GLU A 25 7.03 10.11 -13.36
CA GLU A 25 8.45 10.05 -13.04
C GLU A 25 8.64 9.00 -11.93
N GLU A 26 8.96 7.77 -12.31
CA GLU A 26 9.30 6.68 -11.40
C GLU A 26 10.77 6.27 -11.63
N ASP A 27 11.57 6.22 -10.56
CA ASP A 27 13.00 5.87 -10.58
C ASP A 27 13.20 4.35 -10.38
N THR A 28 12.35 3.53 -11.00
CA THR A 28 12.35 2.08 -10.83
C THR A 28 12.56 1.36 -12.18
N ASP A 29 13.32 0.26 -12.16
CA ASP A 29 13.59 -0.56 -13.36
C ASP A 29 12.31 -1.25 -13.90
N LEU A 30 11.29 -1.39 -13.06
CA LEU A 30 9.99 -1.98 -13.39
C LEU A 30 8.87 -1.08 -12.86
N PRO A 31 8.05 -0.48 -13.75
CA PRO A 31 6.99 0.43 -13.33
C PRO A 31 5.88 -0.31 -12.59
N ILE A 32 5.46 0.23 -11.45
CA ILE A 32 4.34 -0.33 -10.66
C ILE A 32 3.01 0.21 -11.17
N PHE A 33 3.02 1.47 -11.62
CA PHE A 33 1.87 2.16 -12.18
C PHE A 33 2.17 2.65 -13.59
N ASP A 34 1.12 2.75 -14.39
CA ASP A 34 1.17 3.32 -15.73
C ASP A 34 0.16 4.45 -15.85
N VAL A 35 0.46 5.46 -16.65
CA VAL A 35 -0.45 6.57 -16.94
C VAL A 35 -0.68 6.66 -18.43
N ASN A 36 -1.95 6.72 -18.82
CA ASN A 36 -2.29 7.02 -20.19
C ASN A 36 -1.97 8.50 -20.48
N PRO A 37 -1.09 8.80 -21.46
CA PRO A 37 -0.59 10.16 -21.67
C PRO A 37 -1.68 11.15 -22.08
N ASP A 38 -2.72 10.67 -22.78
CA ASP A 38 -3.81 11.52 -23.30
C ASP A 38 -4.94 11.75 -22.29
N THR A 39 -5.28 10.71 -21.52
CA THR A 39 -6.46 10.74 -20.65
C THR A 39 -6.12 10.98 -19.19
N GLY A 40 -4.85 10.84 -18.80
CA GLY A 40 -4.42 10.91 -17.40
C GLY A 40 -4.92 9.74 -16.56
N LEU A 41 -5.42 8.67 -17.18
CA LEU A 41 -5.86 7.47 -16.49
C LEU A 41 -4.64 6.71 -15.93
N ILE A 42 -4.58 6.58 -14.61
CA ILE A 42 -3.57 5.80 -13.91
C ILE A 42 -4.10 4.38 -13.66
N THR A 43 -3.28 3.40 -14.03
CA THR A 43 -3.56 1.98 -13.81
C THR A 43 -2.39 1.26 -13.16
N THR A 44 -2.65 0.12 -12.52
CA THR A 44 -1.57 -0.77 -12.08
C THR A 44 -0.94 -1.45 -13.30
N ALA A 45 0.39 -1.37 -13.42
CA ALA A 45 1.18 -2.07 -14.44
C ALA A 45 1.52 -3.51 -13.99
N VAL A 46 1.48 -3.77 -12.68
CA VAL A 46 1.69 -5.09 -12.08
C VAL A 46 0.37 -5.84 -11.86
N CYS A 47 0.46 -7.18 -11.76
CA CYS A 47 -0.68 -8.05 -11.53
C CYS A 47 -1.23 -7.99 -10.11
N CYS A 48 -0.38 -7.72 -9.11
CA CYS A 48 -0.75 -7.67 -7.71
C CYS A 48 -0.02 -6.55 -6.98
N LEU A 49 -0.74 -5.91 -6.05
CA LEU A 49 -0.20 -5.03 -5.02
C LEU A 49 -0.37 -5.76 -3.70
N ASP A 50 0.59 -5.60 -2.81
CA ASP A 50 0.69 -6.31 -1.55
C ASP A 50 0.98 -5.28 -0.46
N ARG A 51 0.05 -5.15 0.50
CA ARG A 51 0.08 -4.09 1.51
C ARG A 51 1.20 -4.35 2.52
N GLU A 52 1.40 -5.60 2.90
CA GLU A 52 2.44 -6.14 3.78
C GLU A 52 3.82 -5.75 3.25
N LYS A 53 3.97 -5.73 1.92
CA LYS A 53 5.21 -5.36 1.26
C LYS A 53 5.36 -3.86 1.06
N THR A 54 4.31 -3.18 0.58
CA THR A 54 4.36 -1.73 0.33
C THR A 54 2.97 -1.12 0.48
N PRO A 55 2.69 -0.44 1.61
CA PRO A 55 1.35 0.06 1.92
C PRO A 55 1.00 1.36 1.20
N ASP A 56 1.99 2.19 0.87
CA ASP A 56 1.78 3.53 0.34
C ASP A 56 2.75 3.84 -0.82
N TYR A 57 2.23 4.50 -1.84
CA TYR A 57 2.99 5.00 -2.99
C TYR A 57 2.77 6.50 -3.18
N SER A 58 3.84 7.21 -3.56
CA SER A 58 3.80 8.63 -3.91
C SER A 58 4.35 8.80 -5.32
N LEU A 59 3.46 9.01 -6.29
CA LEU A 59 3.81 9.15 -7.69
C LEU A 59 3.95 10.63 -8.05
N GLN A 60 5.10 11.00 -8.62
CA GLN A 60 5.27 12.30 -9.24
C GLN A 60 4.79 12.23 -10.68
N ILE A 61 3.81 13.06 -11.01
CA ILE A 61 3.22 13.13 -12.34
C ILE A 61 3.66 14.43 -12.98
N VAL A 62 4.14 14.33 -14.21
CA VAL A 62 4.53 15.45 -15.05
C VAL A 62 3.60 15.50 -16.23
N THR A 63 3.05 16.68 -16.48
CA THR A 63 2.25 16.97 -17.66
C THR A 63 2.97 18.01 -18.50
N ILE A 64 3.10 17.75 -19.79
CA ILE A 64 3.73 18.66 -20.76
C ILE A 64 2.67 19.13 -21.75
N ASP A 65 2.49 20.44 -21.91
CA ASP A 65 1.57 21.01 -22.89
C ASP A 65 2.10 20.88 -24.34
N GLY A 66 1.31 21.34 -25.32
CA GLY A 66 1.71 21.28 -26.74
C GLY A 66 2.86 22.20 -27.13
N VAL A 67 3.27 23.15 -26.27
CA VAL A 67 4.37 24.10 -26.52
C VAL A 67 5.62 23.82 -25.66
N GLY A 68 5.56 22.80 -24.80
CA GLY A 68 6.66 22.31 -23.98
C GLY A 68 6.70 22.82 -22.54
N LEU A 69 5.70 23.55 -22.05
CA LEU A 69 5.61 23.92 -20.64
C LEU A 69 5.21 22.71 -19.80
N LYS A 70 5.76 22.63 -18.59
CA LYS A 70 5.58 21.50 -17.68
C LYS A 70 4.81 21.91 -16.43
N GLY A 71 3.80 21.13 -16.08
CA GLY A 71 3.17 21.12 -14.76
C GLY A 71 3.51 19.83 -14.02
N THR A 72 3.61 19.89 -12.70
CA THR A 72 3.84 18.71 -11.86
C THR A 72 2.79 18.58 -10.77
N GLY A 73 2.51 17.34 -10.37
CA GLY A 73 1.61 17.03 -9.26
C GLY A 73 2.02 15.73 -8.58
N THR A 74 1.51 15.49 -7.38
CA THR A 74 1.77 14.27 -6.62
C THR A 74 0.48 13.50 -6.41
N ALA A 75 0.45 12.23 -6.82
CA ALA A 75 -0.63 11.31 -6.51
C ALA A 75 -0.21 10.36 -5.39
N SER A 76 -0.92 10.41 -4.26
CA SER A 76 -0.72 9.51 -3.12
C SER A 76 -1.71 8.35 -3.19
N ILE A 77 -1.19 7.12 -3.27
CA ILE A 77 -1.98 5.91 -3.40
C ILE A 77 -1.72 5.05 -2.16
N LYS A 78 -2.79 4.71 -1.44
CA LYS A 78 -2.75 3.78 -0.31
C LYS A 78 -3.32 2.43 -0.76
N VAL A 79 -2.56 1.36 -0.56
CA VAL A 79 -3.01 0.00 -0.79
C VAL A 79 -3.98 -0.35 0.32
N LYS A 80 -5.18 -0.80 -0.06
CA LYS A 80 -6.16 -1.26 0.91
C LYS A 80 -5.76 -2.64 1.40
N ASP A 81 -5.84 -2.81 2.71
CA ASP A 81 -5.63 -4.09 3.35
C ASP A 81 -6.66 -5.16 2.97
N LEU A 82 -6.19 -6.39 2.83
CA LEU A 82 -6.98 -7.61 2.79
C LEU A 82 -6.50 -8.50 3.93
N ASN A 83 -7.42 -9.08 4.70
CA ASN A 83 -7.04 -10.05 5.72
C ASN A 83 -6.61 -11.37 5.07
N ASP A 84 -5.34 -11.47 4.70
CA ASP A 84 -4.75 -12.65 4.07
C ASP A 84 -3.48 -13.16 4.80
N MET A 85 -3.12 -12.56 5.94
CA MET A 85 -2.05 -13.02 6.83
C MET A 85 -2.65 -13.65 8.11
N PRO A 86 -2.86 -14.98 8.16
CA PRO A 86 -3.42 -15.60 9.35
C PRO A 86 -2.47 -15.44 10.57
N PRO A 87 -2.99 -15.31 11.80
CA PRO A 87 -2.17 -15.21 13.00
C PRO A 87 -1.18 -16.38 13.11
N GLN A 88 0.10 -16.06 13.24
CA GLN A 88 1.16 -17.05 13.38
C GLN A 88 1.75 -17.02 14.78
N PHE A 89 1.95 -18.20 15.36
CA PHE A 89 2.67 -18.32 16.61
C PHE A 89 4.14 -17.95 16.44
N THR A 90 4.71 -17.29 17.44
CA THR A 90 6.15 -16.94 17.45
C THR A 90 7.09 -18.14 17.59
N LYS A 91 6.55 -19.32 17.96
CA LYS A 91 7.28 -20.58 18.11
C LYS A 91 6.40 -21.73 17.66
N ASP A 92 7.03 -22.82 17.22
CA ASP A 92 6.33 -24.05 16.86
C ASP A 92 6.00 -24.91 18.09
N GLU A 93 6.79 -24.78 19.16
CA GLU A 93 6.65 -25.56 20.39
C GLU A 93 6.96 -24.72 21.63
N TRP A 94 6.30 -25.04 22.75
CA TRP A 94 6.55 -24.45 24.06
C TRP A 94 6.70 -25.54 25.12
N PHE A 95 7.71 -25.38 25.97
CA PHE A 95 7.98 -26.24 27.10
C PHE A 95 7.88 -25.42 28.39
N VAL A 96 7.15 -25.93 29.37
CA VAL A 96 7.06 -25.36 30.71
C VAL A 96 7.12 -26.46 31.74
N GLU A 97 7.87 -26.22 32.80
CA GLU A 97 7.94 -27.10 33.97
C GLU A 97 7.12 -26.45 35.09
N VAL A 98 6.34 -27.27 35.79
CA VAL A 98 5.46 -26.83 36.88
C VAL A 98 5.75 -27.65 38.12
N GLU A 99 5.82 -26.97 39.27
CA GLU A 99 6.01 -27.64 40.56
C GLU A 99 4.72 -28.34 41.01
N GLU A 100 4.87 -29.42 41.77
CA GLU A 100 3.73 -30.10 42.39
C GLU A 100 3.10 -29.22 43.49
N SER A 101 1.77 -29.29 43.63
CA SER A 101 1.00 -28.46 44.57
C SER A 101 0.08 -29.34 45.42
N ASP A 102 -0.09 -28.96 46.69
CA ASP A 102 -0.95 -29.63 47.66
C ASP A 102 -2.43 -29.18 47.57
N GLY A 103 -2.76 -28.30 46.62
CA GLY A 103 -4.11 -27.76 46.40
C GLY A 103 -4.54 -26.68 47.39
N SER A 104 -3.69 -26.30 48.36
CA SER A 104 -4.01 -25.30 49.38
C SER A 104 -3.95 -23.87 48.86
N VAL A 105 -3.17 -23.62 47.79
CA VAL A 105 -3.04 -22.33 47.10
C VAL A 105 -3.05 -22.57 45.59
N LEU A 106 -4.09 -22.07 44.91
CA LEU A 106 -4.13 -22.01 43.45
C LEU A 106 -3.63 -20.63 43.03
N SER A 107 -2.52 -20.58 42.30
CA SER A 107 -2.08 -19.35 41.66
C SER A 107 -3.02 -19.03 40.50
N GLU A 108 -3.58 -17.82 40.49
CA GLU A 108 -4.37 -17.30 39.35
C GLU A 108 -3.48 -16.79 38.21
N ALA A 109 -2.15 -16.77 38.40
CA ALA A 109 -1.22 -16.31 37.38
C ALA A 109 -1.11 -17.35 36.24
N PRO A 110 -1.10 -16.89 34.97
CA PRO A 110 -0.90 -17.79 33.85
C PRO A 110 0.49 -18.43 33.90
N ILE A 111 0.54 -19.73 33.63
CA ILE A 111 1.78 -20.53 33.60
C ILE A 111 2.64 -20.19 32.37
N LEU A 112 1.99 -19.92 31.24
CA LEU A 112 2.62 -19.50 30.00
C LEU A 112 1.69 -18.55 29.25
N THR A 113 2.26 -17.44 28.78
CA THR A 113 1.60 -16.53 27.84
C THR A 113 2.23 -16.70 26.48
N VAL A 114 1.41 -16.95 25.46
CA VAL A 114 1.84 -17.05 24.06
C VAL A 114 1.44 -15.79 23.31
N ALA A 115 2.32 -15.34 22.42
CA ALA A 115 2.05 -14.25 21.51
C ALA A 115 1.98 -14.78 20.07
N MET A 116 1.01 -14.27 19.33
CA MET A 116 0.88 -14.46 17.89
C MET A 116 1.21 -13.15 17.19
N ASN A 117 1.76 -13.23 15.99
CA ASN A 117 1.93 -12.10 15.09
C ASN A 117 0.93 -12.21 13.94
N ASP A 118 0.31 -11.08 13.62
CA ASP A 118 -0.57 -10.90 12.48
C ASP A 118 -0.18 -9.54 11.90
N ASP A 119 0.31 -9.55 10.67
CA ASP A 119 0.80 -8.34 10.00
C ASP A 119 -0.35 -7.57 9.34
N ASP A 120 -1.59 -8.11 9.30
CA ASP A 120 -2.75 -7.42 8.77
C ASP A 120 -3.07 -6.13 9.55
N GLU A 121 -3.61 -5.10 8.88
CA GLU A 121 -4.11 -3.93 9.58
C GLU A 121 -5.27 -4.39 10.47
N ILE A 122 -5.41 -3.80 11.67
CA ILE A 122 -6.36 -4.23 12.70
C ILE A 122 -7.79 -4.20 12.13
N ASN A 123 -8.21 -5.30 11.52
CA ASN A 123 -9.56 -5.53 11.07
C ASN A 123 -10.30 -6.02 12.31
N ASN A 124 -11.29 -5.25 12.76
CA ASN A 124 -12.19 -5.67 13.83
C ASN A 124 -12.64 -7.12 13.57
N PHE A 125 -12.18 -8.03 14.42
CA PHE A 125 -12.67 -9.41 14.51
C PHE A 125 -14.21 -9.46 14.57
#